data_AF-A0A7J0HC97-F1
#
_entry.id   AF-A0A7J0HC97-F1
#
_cell.length_a   1.000
_cell.length_b   1.000
_cell.length_c   1.000
_cell.angle_alpha   90.00
_cell.angle_beta   90.00
_cell.angle_gamma   90.00
#
_symmetry.space_group_name_H-M   'P 1'
#
loop_
_entity.id
_entity.type
_entity.pdbx_description
1 polymer ?
#
loop_
_entity_poly.entity_id
_entity_poly.type
_entity_poly.pdbx_seq_one_letter_code
_entity_poly.pdbx_strand_id
1 'polypeptide(L)'
;MNSIQYIALALCTVSIFGGCNAQLSATFYDSTCPNVSSVARGILVQARQTDVRIGAKIIRLHFHDCMVNGCDASLLLDDAEGIDSEKDEPPNTTIDGYSVLDDIKTAVENVCPGVVSCADIVALAAQISVSLDGGPTNPWEVQFGRRDSTTANSTGTIAIPSPFDDFATVRRKFTDVGLDATDMVALSGNCI
;
A
#
# COMPACT_ATOMS: atom_id res chain seq x y z
N MET A 1 8.84 -33.26 -39.56
CA MET A 1 8.67 -32.07 -38.71
C MET A 1 9.88 -31.20 -38.91
N ASN A 2 9.70 -30.06 -39.57
CA ASN A 2 10.80 -29.29 -40.15
C ASN A 2 11.43 -28.39 -39.06
N SER A 3 12.73 -28.10 -39.14
CA SER A 3 13.43 -27.22 -38.18
C SER A 3 12.74 -25.86 -37.97
N ILE A 4 12.02 -25.39 -38.98
CA ILE A 4 11.21 -24.15 -38.94
C ILE A 4 10.07 -24.26 -37.90
N GLN A 5 9.45 -25.43 -37.72
CA GLN A 5 8.39 -25.63 -36.73
C GLN A 5 8.93 -25.58 -35.29
N TYR A 6 10.15 -26.09 -35.05
CA TYR A 6 10.78 -26.03 -33.74
C TYR A 6 11.22 -24.61 -33.36
N ILE A 7 11.74 -23.85 -34.33
CA ILE A 7 12.10 -22.44 -34.13
C ILE A 7 10.85 -21.59 -33.84
N ALA A 8 9.75 -21.82 -34.56
CA ALA A 8 8.48 -21.13 -34.32
C ALA A 8 7.90 -21.44 -32.93
N LEU A 9 7.99 -22.69 -32.46
CA LEU A 9 7.50 -23.09 -31.14
C LEU A 9 8.37 -22.50 -30.00
N ALA A 10 9.69 -22.41 -30.21
CA ALA A 10 10.61 -21.77 -29.26
C ALA A 10 10.40 -20.24 -29.16
N LEU A 11 10.16 -19.56 -30.29
CA LEU A 11 9.81 -18.12 -30.29
C LEU A 11 8.45 -17.82 -29.66
N CYS A 12 7.49 -18.74 -29.80
CA CYS A 12 6.16 -18.61 -29.21
C CYS A 12 6.20 -18.79 -27.69
N THR A 13 7.04 -19.70 -27.17
CA THR A 13 7.22 -19.90 -25.72
C THR A 13 7.94 -18.73 -25.05
N VAL A 14 8.96 -18.12 -25.68
CA VAL A 14 9.65 -16.93 -25.13
C VAL A 14 8.71 -15.71 -25.02
N SER A 15 7.75 -15.58 -25.94
CA SER A 15 6.76 -14.47 -25.91
C SER A 15 5.72 -14.58 -24.79
N ILE A 16 5.52 -15.78 -24.22
CA ILE A 16 4.54 -16.03 -23.14
C ILE A 16 5.14 -15.76 -21.76
N PHE A 17 6.48 -15.83 -21.63
CA PHE A 17 7.22 -15.50 -20.41
C PHE A 17 7.73 -14.05 -20.39
N GLY A 18 7.00 -13.12 -21.01
CA GLY A 18 7.19 -11.70 -20.75
C GLY A 18 6.80 -11.41 -19.30
N GLY A 19 7.77 -11.06 -18.45
CA GLY A 19 7.48 -10.60 -17.09
C GLY A 19 6.44 -9.48 -17.14
N CYS A 20 5.29 -9.68 -16.48
CA CYS A 20 4.30 -8.64 -16.32
C CYS A 20 4.88 -7.60 -15.36
N ASN A 21 5.47 -6.54 -15.89
CA ASN A 21 5.61 -5.30 -15.13
C ASN A 21 4.20 -4.70 -15.10
N ALA A 22 3.45 -4.96 -14.03
CA ALA A 22 2.21 -4.23 -13.77
C ALA A 22 2.60 -2.78 -13.45
N GLN A 23 2.72 -1.95 -14.49
CA GLN A 23 3.09 -0.56 -14.34
C GLN A 23 1.93 0.18 -13.66
N LEU A 24 2.19 0.69 -12.45
CA LEU A 24 1.24 1.55 -11.77
C LEU A 24 1.02 2.85 -12.56
N SER A 25 -0.18 3.42 -12.48
CA SER A 25 -0.54 4.66 -13.18
C SER A 25 -1.47 5.52 -12.32
N ALA A 26 -1.27 6.84 -12.35
CA ALA A 26 -2.18 7.80 -11.71
C ALA A 26 -3.61 7.75 -12.29
N THR A 27 -3.76 7.29 -13.54
CA THR A 27 -5.05 7.27 -14.27
C THR A 27 -5.72 5.89 -14.29
N PHE A 28 -5.23 4.92 -13.50
CA PHE A 28 -5.68 3.52 -13.54
C PHE A 28 -7.21 3.38 -13.37
N TYR A 29 -7.83 4.21 -12.52
CA TYR A 29 -9.26 4.16 -12.21
C TYR A 29 -10.11 5.20 -12.95
N ASP A 30 -9.55 6.02 -13.86
CA ASP A 30 -10.26 7.14 -14.49
C ASP A 30 -11.52 6.71 -15.26
N SER A 31 -11.52 5.50 -15.82
CA SER A 31 -12.64 4.96 -16.59
C SER A 31 -13.55 4.02 -15.80
N THR A 32 -13.05 3.43 -14.70
CA THR A 32 -13.74 2.36 -13.96
C THR A 32 -14.29 2.83 -12.62
N CYS A 33 -13.59 3.75 -11.94
CA CYS A 33 -14.05 4.40 -10.71
C CYS A 33 -13.55 5.86 -10.61
N PRO A 34 -14.02 6.77 -11.47
CA PRO A 34 -13.53 8.16 -11.54
C PRO A 34 -13.72 8.96 -10.24
N ASN A 35 -14.62 8.52 -9.36
CA ASN A 35 -14.93 9.18 -8.10
C ASN A 35 -14.19 8.60 -6.89
N VAL A 36 -13.25 7.66 -7.06
CA VAL A 36 -12.56 6.99 -5.94
C VAL A 36 -11.92 8.01 -4.97
N SER A 37 -11.20 9.01 -5.49
CA SER A 37 -10.53 10.03 -4.69
C SER A 37 -11.50 10.94 -3.93
N SER A 38 -12.64 11.30 -4.53
CA SER A 38 -13.63 12.17 -3.88
C SER A 38 -14.42 11.42 -2.80
N VAL A 39 -14.75 10.14 -3.04
CA VAL A 39 -15.41 9.26 -2.06
C VAL A 39 -14.50 9.03 -0.85
N ALA A 40 -13.26 8.59 -1.07
CA ALA A 40 -12.30 8.36 0.02
C ALA A 40 -12.05 9.64 0.83
N ARG A 41 -11.90 10.79 0.16
CA ARG A 41 -11.73 12.08 0.84
C ARG A 41 -12.92 12.45 1.71
N GLY A 42 -14.15 12.18 1.25
CA GLY A 42 -15.37 12.44 2.01
C GLY A 42 -15.42 11.69 3.34
N ILE A 43 -15.00 10.43 3.36
CA ILE A 43 -14.91 9.61 4.57
C ILE A 43 -13.81 10.14 5.51
N LEU A 44 -12.62 10.44 4.97
CA LEU A 44 -11.51 10.95 5.79
C LEU A 44 -11.81 12.29 6.44
N VAL A 45 -12.50 13.19 5.74
CA VAL A 45 -12.95 14.47 6.32
C VAL A 45 -13.90 14.25 7.50
N GLN A 46 -14.78 13.25 7.42
CA GLN A 46 -15.69 12.90 8.52
C GLN A 46 -14.95 12.26 9.69
N ALA A 47 -14.10 11.26 9.41
CA ALA A 47 -13.30 10.58 10.43
C ALA A 47 -12.45 11.57 11.25
N ARG A 48 -11.83 12.54 10.56
CA ARG A 48 -11.02 13.60 11.19
C ARG A 48 -11.77 14.47 12.20
N GLN A 49 -13.08 14.61 12.08
CA GLN A 49 -13.89 15.36 13.06
C GLN A 49 -13.97 14.65 14.41
N THR A 50 -13.87 13.32 14.39
CA THR A 50 -13.93 12.48 15.59
C THR A 50 -12.55 12.10 16.11
N ASP A 51 -11.57 11.95 15.22
CA ASP A 51 -10.19 11.62 15.54
C ASP A 51 -9.22 12.48 14.73
N VAL A 52 -8.68 13.52 15.37
CA VAL A 52 -7.70 14.42 14.76
C VAL A 52 -6.38 13.72 14.39
N ARG A 53 -6.12 12.51 14.91
CA ARG A 53 -4.91 11.73 14.64
C ARG A 53 -5.10 10.71 13.52
N ILE A 54 -6.28 10.62 12.91
CA ILE A 54 -6.57 9.60 11.90
C ILE A 54 -5.61 9.66 10.70
N GLY A 55 -5.20 10.86 10.29
CA GLY A 55 -4.25 11.02 9.19
C GLY A 55 -2.89 10.38 9.49
N ALA A 56 -2.34 10.64 10.68
CA ALA A 56 -1.09 10.04 11.14
C ALA A 56 -1.19 8.51 11.27
N LYS A 57 -2.33 7.99 11.75
CA LYS A 57 -2.60 6.55 11.85
C LYS A 57 -2.55 5.88 10.46
N ILE A 58 -3.21 6.47 9.47
CA ILE A 58 -3.29 5.92 8.10
C ILE A 58 -1.93 5.99 7.39
N ILE A 59 -1.19 7.09 7.52
CA ILE A 59 0.16 7.20 6.94
C ILE A 59 1.08 6.13 7.52
N ARG A 60 1.03 5.93 8.85
CA ARG A 60 1.80 4.88 9.50
C ARG A 60 1.38 3.50 9.00
N LEU A 61 0.09 3.22 8.89
CA LEU A 61 -0.40 1.95 8.36
C LEU A 61 0.13 1.70 6.94
N HIS A 62 0.08 2.70 6.06
CA HIS A 62 0.63 2.58 4.71
C HIS A 62 2.13 2.28 4.71
N PHE A 63 2.91 2.95 5.56
CA PHE A 63 4.34 2.64 5.71
C PHE A 63 4.56 1.19 6.18
N HIS A 64 3.84 0.73 7.20
CA HIS A 64 3.99 -0.61 7.72
C HIS A 64 3.62 -1.69 6.71
N ASP A 65 2.53 -1.50 5.96
CA ASP A 65 2.13 -2.38 4.84
C ASP A 65 3.26 -2.48 3.81
N CYS A 66 3.77 -1.35 3.31
CA CYS A 66 4.82 -1.34 2.30
C CYS A 66 6.17 -1.92 2.76
N MET A 67 6.46 -1.92 4.07
CA MET A 67 7.70 -2.46 4.62
C MET A 67 7.71 -3.99 4.73
N VAL A 68 6.54 -4.65 4.62
CA VAL A 68 6.41 -6.10 4.75
C VAL A 68 5.88 -6.65 3.43
N ASN A 69 6.72 -7.36 2.66
CA ASN A 69 6.38 -7.94 1.34
C ASN A 69 5.87 -6.97 0.26
N GLY A 70 5.79 -5.66 0.54
CA GLY A 70 5.40 -4.62 -0.40
C GLY A 70 4.02 -4.05 -0.12
N CYS A 71 3.61 -3.03 -0.86
CA CYS A 71 2.32 -2.37 -0.64
C CYS A 71 1.18 -3.23 -1.23
N ASP A 72 0.71 -4.22 -0.49
CA ASP A 72 -0.22 -5.24 -0.98
C ASP A 72 -1.43 -5.45 -0.04
N ALA A 73 -1.62 -4.60 0.96
CA ALA A 73 -2.68 -4.71 1.96
C ALA A 73 -2.66 -6.01 2.79
N SER A 74 -1.55 -6.75 2.82
CA SER A 74 -1.37 -7.92 3.69
C SER A 74 -1.57 -7.58 5.17
N LEU A 75 -1.17 -6.38 5.59
CA LEU A 75 -1.38 -5.87 6.95
C LEU A 75 -2.86 -5.76 7.35
N LEU A 76 -3.78 -5.68 6.38
CA LEU A 76 -5.21 -5.56 6.66
C LEU A 76 -5.87 -6.91 6.98
N LEU A 77 -5.22 -8.03 6.66
CA LEU A 77 -5.77 -9.36 6.87
C LEU A 77 -5.83 -9.72 8.37
N ASP A 78 -6.99 -10.15 8.83
CA ASP A 78 -7.18 -10.71 10.17
C ASP A 78 -6.76 -12.18 10.23
N ASP A 79 -6.54 -12.68 11.45
CA ASP A 79 -6.28 -14.09 11.70
C ASP A 79 -7.39 -14.98 11.12
N ALA A 80 -6.97 -15.99 10.36
CA ALA A 80 -7.88 -16.96 9.75
C ALA A 80 -7.16 -18.31 9.58
N GLU A 81 -7.88 -19.35 9.15
CA GLU A 81 -7.27 -20.64 8.87
C GLU A 81 -6.18 -20.49 7.78
N GLY A 82 -4.92 -20.69 8.17
CA GLY A 82 -3.77 -20.54 7.28
C GLY A 82 -3.26 -19.11 7.09
N ILE A 83 -3.76 -18.14 7.86
CA ILE A 83 -3.30 -16.75 7.87
C ILE A 83 -2.95 -16.37 9.31
N ASP A 84 -1.65 -16.19 9.57
CA ASP A 84 -1.15 -15.57 10.80
C ASP A 84 -1.04 -14.05 10.54
N SER A 85 -1.88 -13.26 11.19
CA SER A 85 -2.00 -11.83 10.92
C SER A 85 -0.72 -11.07 11.27
N GLU A 86 -0.41 -10.07 10.46
CA GLU A 86 0.63 -9.10 10.79
C GLU A 86 0.21 -8.15 11.92
N LYS A 87 -1.09 -8.02 12.22
CA LYS A 87 -1.61 -7.09 13.23
C LYS A 87 -1.15 -7.47 14.64
N ASP A 88 -0.93 -8.76 14.90
CA ASP A 88 -0.57 -9.30 16.21
C ASP A 88 0.94 -9.20 16.51
N GLU A 89 1.74 -8.81 15.51
CA GLU A 89 3.17 -8.66 15.68
C GLU A 89 3.53 -7.37 16.43
N PRO A 90 4.58 -7.36 17.28
CA PRO A 90 4.89 -6.22 18.15
C PRO A 90 4.97 -4.85 17.46
N PRO A 91 5.55 -4.70 16.25
CA PRO A 91 5.55 -3.41 15.53
C PRO A 91 4.15 -2.89 15.19
N ASN A 92 3.17 -3.78 15.06
CA ASN A 92 1.84 -3.51 14.50
C ASN A 92 0.73 -3.46 15.56
N THR A 93 0.94 -4.00 16.75
CA THR A 93 -0.04 -3.97 17.87
C THR A 93 -0.57 -2.57 18.26
N THR A 94 0.08 -1.51 17.81
CA THR A 94 -0.30 -0.10 18.07
C THR A 94 -0.80 0.63 16.82
N ILE A 95 -0.87 -0.05 15.68
CA ILE A 95 -1.49 0.50 14.46
C ILE A 95 -3.00 0.56 14.69
N ASP A 96 -3.60 1.60 14.13
CA ASP A 96 -5.04 1.85 14.21
C ASP A 96 -5.47 2.55 12.90
N GLY A 97 -6.77 2.81 12.75
CA GLY A 97 -7.36 3.38 11.54
C GLY A 97 -7.93 2.36 10.56
N TYR A 98 -7.90 1.06 10.91
CA TYR A 98 -8.48 -0.03 10.12
C TYR A 98 -9.96 0.21 9.79
N SER A 99 -10.77 0.61 10.79
CA SER A 99 -12.20 0.86 10.58
C SER A 99 -12.47 1.99 9.58
N VAL A 100 -11.60 3.01 9.52
CA VAL A 100 -11.76 4.11 8.54
C VAL A 100 -11.41 3.63 7.14
N LEU A 101 -10.44 2.72 6.99
CA LEU A 101 -10.16 2.07 5.71
C LEU A 101 -11.32 1.17 5.28
N ASP A 102 -11.96 0.46 6.21
CA ASP A 102 -13.16 -0.33 5.95
C ASP A 102 -14.35 0.54 5.53
N ASP A 103 -14.53 1.71 6.15
CA ASP A 103 -15.56 2.68 5.76
C ASP A 103 -15.30 3.24 4.36
N ILE A 104 -14.03 3.56 4.04
CA ILE A 104 -13.64 3.97 2.69
C ILE A 104 -13.93 2.86 1.70
N LYS A 105 -13.50 1.62 1.98
CA LYS A 105 -13.72 0.46 1.11
C LYS A 105 -15.21 0.23 0.89
N THR A 106 -16.02 0.27 1.94
CA THR A 106 -17.47 0.13 1.87
C THR A 106 -18.10 1.21 0.99
N ALA A 107 -17.71 2.47 1.17
CA ALA A 107 -18.22 3.58 0.36
C ALA A 107 -17.80 3.46 -1.11
N VAL A 108 -16.57 3.01 -1.38
CA VAL A 108 -16.05 2.79 -2.73
C VAL A 108 -16.77 1.63 -3.41
N GLU A 109 -16.97 0.49 -2.72
CA GLU A 109 -17.69 -0.67 -3.25
C GLU A 109 -19.15 -0.36 -3.59
N ASN A 110 -19.79 0.55 -2.85
CA ASN A 110 -21.14 1.02 -3.18
C ASN A 110 -21.21 1.83 -4.49
N VAL A 111 -20.08 2.38 -4.94
CA VAL A 111 -19.99 3.21 -6.16
C VAL A 111 -19.41 2.42 -7.33
N CYS A 112 -18.39 1.59 -7.09
CA CYS A 112 -17.68 0.82 -8.09
C CYS A 112 -17.31 -0.59 -7.55
N PRO A 113 -18.27 -1.53 -7.56
CA PRO A 113 -18.10 -2.84 -6.95
C PRO A 113 -16.97 -3.67 -7.58
N GLY A 114 -16.08 -4.20 -6.76
CA GLY A 114 -15.00 -5.09 -7.15
C GLY A 114 -13.91 -4.45 -8.00
N VAL A 115 -13.79 -3.13 -8.01
CA VAL A 115 -12.86 -2.38 -8.88
C VAL A 115 -11.58 -1.99 -8.16
N VAL A 116 -11.70 -1.32 -7.01
CA VAL A 116 -10.56 -0.67 -6.33
C VAL A 116 -9.97 -1.60 -5.28
N SER A 117 -8.66 -1.85 -5.31
CA SER A 117 -7.99 -2.71 -4.33
C SER A 117 -7.88 -2.02 -2.97
N CYS A 118 -7.81 -2.81 -1.90
CA CYS A 118 -7.52 -2.29 -0.56
C CYS A 118 -6.12 -1.66 -0.50
N ALA A 119 -5.13 -2.24 -1.19
CA ALA A 119 -3.77 -1.70 -1.29
C ALA A 119 -3.75 -0.28 -1.88
N ASP A 120 -4.56 -0.02 -2.92
CA ASP A 120 -4.69 1.32 -3.49
C ASP A 120 -5.50 2.27 -2.61
N ILE A 121 -6.49 1.77 -1.85
CA ILE A 121 -7.20 2.56 -0.84
C ILE A 121 -6.25 3.04 0.25
N VAL A 122 -5.36 2.18 0.74
CA VAL A 122 -4.36 2.55 1.75
C VAL A 122 -3.44 3.66 1.23
N ALA A 123 -2.90 3.50 0.01
CA ALA A 123 -2.04 4.49 -0.63
C ALA A 123 -2.76 5.84 -0.86
N LEU A 124 -4.01 5.78 -1.33
CA LEU A 124 -4.86 6.96 -1.54
C LEU A 124 -5.17 7.68 -0.23
N ALA A 125 -5.56 6.92 0.80
CA ALA A 125 -5.93 7.46 2.09
C ALA A 125 -4.74 8.14 2.78
N ALA A 126 -3.53 7.60 2.65
CA ALA A 126 -2.31 8.23 3.15
C ALA A 126 -2.05 9.59 2.48
N GLN A 127 -2.19 9.67 1.15
CA GLN A 127 -2.00 10.93 0.41
C GLN A 127 -3.04 11.99 0.80
N ILE A 128 -4.31 11.59 0.88
CA ILE A 128 -5.39 12.49 1.27
C ILE A 128 -5.16 12.99 2.70
N SER A 129 -4.72 12.12 3.60
CA SER A 129 -4.42 12.46 4.98
C SER A 129 -3.36 13.55 5.08
N VAL A 130 -2.23 13.40 4.40
CA VAL A 130 -1.18 14.45 4.34
C VAL A 130 -1.74 15.75 3.77
N SER A 131 -2.56 15.69 2.72
CA SER A 131 -3.20 16.88 2.15
C SER A 131 -4.15 17.58 3.12
N LEU A 132 -4.92 16.84 3.91
CA LEU A 132 -5.87 17.40 4.89
C LEU A 132 -5.17 18.01 6.11
N ASP A 133 -3.99 17.51 6.46
CA ASP A 133 -3.21 17.97 7.61
C ASP A 133 -2.18 19.06 7.27
N GLY A 134 -2.31 19.69 6.10
CA GLY A 134 -1.50 20.86 5.73
C GLY A 134 -0.13 20.51 5.15
N GLY A 135 -0.02 19.33 4.52
CA GLY A 135 1.14 18.94 3.74
C GLY A 135 1.44 19.85 2.53
N PRO A 136 2.29 19.39 1.60
CA PRO A 136 2.75 20.21 0.47
C PRO A 136 1.60 20.84 -0.32
N THR A 137 1.80 22.09 -0.77
CA THR A 137 0.79 22.83 -1.57
C THR A 137 0.43 22.14 -2.88
N ASN A 138 1.34 21.32 -3.40
CA ASN A 138 1.14 20.44 -4.54
C ASN A 138 1.23 18.99 -4.04
N PRO A 139 0.09 18.33 -3.72
CA PRO A 139 0.08 16.93 -3.33
C PRO A 139 0.64 16.06 -4.45
N TRP A 140 1.34 14.97 -4.10
CA TRP A 140 1.82 14.03 -5.11
C TRP A 140 0.65 13.23 -5.70
N GLU A 141 0.84 12.74 -6.92
CA GLU A 141 -0.12 11.86 -7.58
C GLU A 141 0.11 10.41 -7.14
N VAL A 142 -0.91 9.80 -6.54
CA VAL A 142 -0.87 8.39 -6.16
C VAL A 142 -0.86 7.54 -7.43
N GLN A 143 0.12 6.65 -7.54
CA GLN A 143 0.16 5.66 -8.61
C GLN A 143 -0.70 4.48 -8.20
N PHE A 144 -1.67 4.08 -9.03
CA PHE A 144 -2.64 3.02 -8.75
C PHE A 144 -2.40 1.78 -9.62
N GLY A 145 -3.08 0.68 -9.29
CA GLY A 145 -2.98 -0.62 -9.95
C GLY A 145 -2.42 -1.72 -9.06
N ARG A 146 -2.28 -1.48 -7.74
CA ARG A 146 -1.86 -2.51 -6.78
C ARG A 146 -2.97 -3.55 -6.64
N ARG A 147 -2.60 -4.77 -6.26
CA ARG A 147 -3.55 -5.85 -5.98
C ARG A 147 -3.38 -6.31 -4.55
N ASP A 148 -4.49 -6.76 -3.97
CA ASP A 148 -4.52 -7.22 -2.59
C ASP A 148 -3.86 -8.60 -2.47
N SER A 149 -3.03 -8.75 -1.46
CA SER A 149 -2.44 -10.03 -1.08
C SER A 149 -3.50 -11.00 -0.58
N THR A 150 -3.20 -12.29 -0.73
CA THR A 150 -4.02 -13.38 -0.18
C THR A 150 -3.37 -14.03 1.04
N THR A 151 -2.22 -13.51 1.47
CA THR A 151 -1.41 -14.02 2.59
C THR A 151 -0.82 -12.86 3.38
N ALA A 152 -0.77 -13.01 4.69
CA ALA A 152 0.01 -12.14 5.57
C ALA A 152 1.41 -12.72 5.81
N ASN A 153 2.36 -11.89 6.23
CA ASN A 153 3.71 -12.31 6.62
C ASN A 153 4.12 -11.72 7.97
N SER A 154 3.54 -12.29 9.03
CA SER A 154 3.86 -11.95 10.43
C SER A 154 5.38 -11.93 10.70
N THR A 155 6.12 -12.95 10.25
CA THR A 155 7.58 -13.01 10.43
C THR A 155 8.34 -11.91 9.69
N GLY A 156 7.76 -11.36 8.63
CA GLY A 156 8.33 -10.28 7.82
C GLY A 156 8.31 -8.92 8.53
N THR A 157 7.52 -8.76 9.60
CA THR A 157 7.42 -7.50 10.36
C THR A 157 8.74 -7.08 11.00
N ILE A 158 9.73 -7.98 11.08
CA ILE A 158 11.12 -7.64 11.46
C ILE A 158 11.77 -6.60 10.53
N ALA A 159 11.26 -6.45 9.31
CA ALA A 159 11.71 -5.45 8.33
C ALA A 159 11.30 -4.03 8.74
N ILE A 160 10.28 -3.87 9.58
CA ILE A 160 9.85 -2.56 10.09
C ILE A 160 10.92 -2.00 11.04
N PRO A 161 11.41 -0.76 10.82
CA PRO A 161 12.37 -0.13 11.73
C PRO A 161 11.83 0.00 13.15
N SER A 162 12.62 -0.45 14.13
CA SER A 162 12.31 -0.27 15.55
C SER A 162 12.77 1.12 16.01
N PRO A 163 12.05 1.77 16.95
CA PRO A 163 12.53 3.01 17.56
C PRO A 163 13.83 2.84 18.36
N PHE A 164 14.24 1.59 18.63
CA PHE A 164 15.48 1.26 19.32
C PHE A 164 16.60 0.79 18.38
N ASP A 165 16.34 0.70 17.08
CA ASP A 165 17.37 0.36 16.09
C ASP A 165 18.41 1.48 15.99
N ASP A 166 19.68 1.11 15.83
CA ASP A 166 20.71 2.08 15.49
C ASP A 166 20.58 2.55 14.03
N PHE A 167 21.24 3.66 13.71
CA PHE A 167 21.18 4.26 12.38
C PHE A 167 21.59 3.28 11.26
N ALA A 168 22.59 2.43 11.51
CA ALA A 168 23.06 1.46 10.52
C ALA A 168 21.98 0.42 10.21
N THR A 169 21.25 -0.03 11.24
CA THR A 169 20.15 -0.99 11.11
C THR A 169 18.95 -0.37 10.41
N VAL A 170 18.55 0.86 10.78
CA VAL A 170 17.47 1.59 10.10
C VAL A 170 17.82 1.77 8.62
N ARG A 171 19.02 2.27 8.30
CA ARG A 171 19.46 2.47 6.93
C ARG A 171 19.42 1.18 6.11
N ARG A 172 19.87 0.06 6.70
CA ARG A 172 19.81 -1.25 6.04
C ARG A 172 18.37 -1.66 5.72
N LYS A 173 17.44 -1.55 6.67
CA LYS A 173 16.02 -1.88 6.46
C LYS A 173 15.39 -1.09 5.32
N PHE A 174 15.70 0.22 5.20
CA PHE A 174 15.25 1.02 4.05
C PHE A 174 15.89 0.56 2.74
N THR A 175 17.20 0.28 2.73
CA THR A 175 17.88 -0.22 1.53
C THR A 175 17.37 -1.59 1.09
N ASP A 176 16.99 -2.46 2.04
CA ASP A 176 16.44 -3.79 1.77
C ASP A 176 15.10 -3.73 1.01
N VAL A 177 14.37 -2.61 1.10
CA VAL A 177 13.14 -2.32 0.32
C VAL A 177 13.37 -1.34 -0.84
N GLY A 178 14.63 -1.07 -1.19
CA GLY A 178 15.00 -0.25 -2.34
C GLY A 178 14.94 1.26 -2.10
N LEU A 179 14.87 1.71 -0.85
CA LEU A 179 14.86 3.13 -0.47
C LEU A 179 16.25 3.59 -0.03
N ASP A 180 16.67 4.77 -0.50
CA ASP A 180 17.99 5.31 -0.21
C ASP A 180 18.01 6.16 1.08
N ALA A 181 19.16 6.79 1.37
CA ALA A 181 19.31 7.63 2.56
C ALA A 181 18.46 8.91 2.51
N THR A 182 18.20 9.44 1.31
CA THR A 182 17.32 10.60 1.10
C THR A 182 15.88 10.21 1.43
N ASP A 183 15.43 9.06 0.92
CA ASP A 183 14.10 8.52 1.18
C ASP A 183 13.90 8.27 2.67
N MET A 184 14.88 7.63 3.32
CA MET A 184 14.86 7.37 4.76
C MET A 184 14.69 8.66 5.57
N VAL A 185 15.46 9.72 5.25
CA VAL A 185 15.35 10.99 5.95
C VAL A 185 14.02 11.68 5.68
N ALA A 186 13.54 11.68 4.43
CA ALA A 186 12.26 12.28 4.06
C ALA A 186 11.08 11.57 4.74
N LEU A 187 11.06 10.24 4.73
CA LEU A 187 10.00 9.42 5.32
C LEU A 187 10.03 9.37 6.85
N SER A 188 11.18 9.69 7.47
CA SER A 188 11.27 9.93 8.92
C SER A 188 10.59 11.25 9.34
N GLY A 189 10.26 12.13 8.39
CA GLY A 189 9.55 13.40 8.61
C GLY A 189 8.08 13.25 9.01
N ASN A 190 7.53 12.03 9.05
CA ASN A 190 6.15 11.74 9.49
C ASN A 190 5.88 11.98 11.00
N CYS A 191 6.82 12.61 11.71
CA CYS A 191 6.75 12.97 13.13
C CYS A 191 6.43 14.47 13.38
N ILE A 192 5.64 15.12 12.52
CA ILE A 192 5.23 16.52 12.71
C ILE A 192 3.74 16.58 13.08
#